data_AF-K2BZR7-F1
#
_entry.id   AF-K2BZR7-F1
#
_cell.length_a   1.000
_cell.length_b   1.000
_cell.length_c   1.000
_cell.angle_alpha   90.00
_cell.angle_beta   90.00
_cell.angle_gamma   90.00
#
_symmetry.space_group_name_H-M   'P 1'
#
loop_
_entity.id
_entity.type
_entity.pdbx_description
1 polymer ?
#
loop_
_entity_poly.entity_id
_entity_poly.type
_entity_poly.pdbx_seq_one_letter_code
_entity_poly.pdbx_strand_id
1 'polypeptide(L)'
;MSLALGAGEVRLLDHTSAFATFAREGERHPTASILKVKDRQGNLLYEWSDAVAQAVDKTAIQLLNNVLSDQSARSGFGALNLSGRTIAAKTGTSQEFHDAWTEMYTPSFATGVWVGNNDNTAMDYLADGVIVAAPIANAYMSRVLEGTPDEKFNAPPTVQANKPVLRGEIGEKVEKIVDKGTKHIIPDECVAAYPVAYKETKEFKEVHTILHYLRRTDPLGSPPDNPADDPMYTAWEKAIQTWAEGQPEYLTEKTEFEDCNLRSPDQTPSLTITAPASGAKLTNKTFSISARIHPGTNRSVKKVEYIIDSTIIDVKTSEPFTSTYSPTTLTTGSHTLTVRVTNDRDNVAEASVSFGYSASSTNSNDNANTNANSNKNSNANKSNKNTED
;
A
#
# COMPACT_ATOMS: atom_id res chain seq x y z
N MET A 1 22.22 -22.78 5.86
CA MET A 1 20.96 -22.16 6.36
C MET A 1 19.87 -23.17 6.75
N SER A 2 20.12 -24.49 6.75
CA SER A 2 19.10 -25.49 7.09
C SER A 2 18.89 -25.73 8.59
N LEU A 3 19.87 -25.39 9.44
CA LEU A 3 19.77 -25.61 10.90
C LEU A 3 18.58 -24.87 11.52
N ALA A 4 18.31 -23.63 11.10
CA ALA A 4 17.17 -22.84 11.59
C ALA A 4 15.80 -23.43 11.17
N LEU A 5 15.77 -24.29 10.14
CA LEU A 5 14.57 -25.00 9.68
C LEU A 5 14.42 -26.37 10.34
N GLY A 6 15.30 -26.74 11.29
CA GLY A 6 15.19 -28.00 12.03
C GLY A 6 15.88 -29.19 11.36
N ALA A 7 16.89 -28.98 10.50
CA ALA A 7 17.62 -30.07 9.84
C ALA A 7 18.56 -30.89 10.77
N GLY A 8 18.44 -30.75 12.08
CA GLY A 8 19.22 -31.50 13.07
C GLY A 8 18.35 -32.53 13.78
N GLU A 9 18.80 -33.78 13.82
CA GLU A 9 18.11 -34.86 14.54
C GLU A 9 18.35 -34.75 16.05
N VAL A 10 17.28 -34.92 16.84
CA VAL A 10 17.33 -34.88 18.31
C VAL A 10 16.38 -35.92 18.90
N ARG A 11 16.69 -36.39 20.12
CA ARG A 11 15.74 -37.23 20.86
C ARG A 11 14.63 -36.36 21.42
N LEU A 12 13.40 -36.88 21.43
CA LEU A 12 12.25 -36.19 22.02
C LEU A 12 12.54 -35.71 23.45
N LEU A 13 13.13 -36.56 24.30
CA LEU A 13 13.46 -36.19 25.67
C LEU A 13 14.43 -35.01 25.77
N ASP A 14 15.44 -34.96 24.90
CA ASP A 14 16.42 -33.86 24.88
C ASP A 14 15.77 -32.55 24.40
N HIS A 15 14.90 -32.64 23.40
CA HIS A 15 14.16 -31.51 22.85
C HIS A 15 13.19 -30.94 23.89
N THR A 16 12.36 -31.78 24.50
CA THR A 16 11.45 -31.36 25.57
C THR A 16 12.20 -30.81 26.78
N SER A 17 13.38 -31.34 27.11
CA SER A 17 14.23 -30.79 28.18
C SER A 17 14.73 -29.37 27.86
N ALA A 18 15.02 -29.07 26.60
CA ALA A 18 15.34 -27.71 26.16
C ALA A 18 14.14 -26.77 26.33
N PHE A 19 12.92 -27.19 25.96
CA PHE A 19 11.71 -26.39 26.20
C PHE A 19 11.39 -26.22 27.70
N ALA A 20 11.67 -27.23 28.53
CA ALA A 20 11.60 -27.10 29.99
C ALA A 20 12.62 -26.08 30.54
N THR A 21 13.75 -25.89 29.85
CA THR A 21 14.72 -24.84 30.18
C THR A 21 14.15 -23.46 29.85
N PHE A 22 13.37 -23.33 28.77
CA PHE A 22 12.65 -22.08 28.45
C PHE A 22 11.53 -21.78 29.47
N ALA A 23 10.82 -22.81 29.92
CA ALA A 23 9.82 -22.69 30.99
C ALA A 23 10.41 -22.07 32.27
N ARG A 24 11.67 -22.42 32.59
CA ARG A 24 12.42 -21.93 33.75
C ARG A 24 13.38 -20.78 33.41
N GLU A 25 13.01 -19.93 32.45
CA GLU A 25 13.76 -18.70 32.14
C GLU A 25 15.26 -18.91 31.85
N GLY A 26 15.63 -20.04 31.27
CA GLY A 26 17.01 -20.37 30.91
C GLY A 26 17.73 -21.30 31.90
N GLU A 27 17.11 -21.67 33.03
CA GLU A 27 17.68 -22.63 33.99
C GLU A 27 17.51 -24.07 33.51
N ARG A 28 18.63 -24.69 33.16
CA ARG A 28 18.70 -26.09 32.73
C ARG A 28 18.85 -26.98 33.95
N HIS A 29 17.92 -27.93 34.07
CA HIS A 29 18.00 -29.06 35.00
C HIS A 29 18.21 -30.33 34.17
N PRO A 30 19.24 -31.14 34.47
CA PRO A 30 19.42 -32.43 33.81
C PRO A 30 18.19 -33.34 34.03
N THR A 31 17.79 -34.06 32.98
CA THR A 31 16.69 -35.03 33.10
C THR A 31 17.10 -36.22 33.98
N ALA A 32 16.24 -36.63 34.91
CA ALA A 32 16.44 -37.79 35.75
C ALA A 32 15.20 -38.68 35.79
N SER A 33 15.37 -39.98 35.51
CA SER A 33 14.31 -40.99 35.64
C SER A 33 14.38 -41.75 36.97
N ILE A 34 15.54 -41.73 37.64
CA ILE A 34 15.77 -42.39 38.92
C ILE A 34 16.17 -41.30 39.93
N LEU A 35 15.36 -41.13 40.97
CA LEU A 35 15.60 -40.14 42.02
C LEU A 35 16.29 -40.74 43.25
N LYS A 36 15.99 -41.99 43.59
CA LYS A 36 16.52 -42.65 44.79
C LYS A 36 16.55 -44.16 44.63
N VAL A 37 17.64 -44.80 45.02
CA VAL A 37 17.78 -46.26 45.10
C VAL A 37 18.16 -46.64 46.52
N LYS A 38 17.43 -47.59 47.10
CA LYS A 38 17.71 -48.15 48.42
C LYS A 38 17.87 -49.67 48.33
N ASP A 39 18.67 -50.24 49.22
CA ASP A 39 18.74 -51.70 49.39
C ASP A 39 17.52 -52.25 50.16
N ARG A 40 17.50 -53.58 50.37
CA ARG A 40 16.43 -54.27 51.11
C ARG A 40 16.33 -53.82 52.58
N GLN A 41 17.43 -53.36 53.15
CA GLN A 41 17.53 -52.88 54.52
C GLN A 41 17.16 -51.40 54.66
N GLY A 42 16.93 -50.71 53.54
CA GLY A 42 16.57 -49.30 53.48
C GLY A 42 17.77 -48.35 53.41
N ASN A 43 19.00 -48.86 53.29
CA ASN A 43 20.19 -48.04 53.14
C ASN A 43 20.20 -47.36 51.76
N LEU A 44 20.64 -46.11 51.74
CA LEU A 44 20.73 -45.32 50.52
C LEU A 44 21.91 -45.78 49.65
N LEU A 45 21.63 -46.20 48.42
CA LEU A 45 22.65 -46.56 47.43
C LEU A 45 22.91 -45.44 46.43
N TYR A 46 21.86 -44.70 46.09
CA TYR A 46 21.92 -43.58 45.17
C TYR A 46 20.81 -42.58 45.50
N GLU A 47 21.13 -41.30 45.43
CA GLU A 47 20.17 -40.20 45.45
C GLU A 47 20.57 -39.23 44.34
N TRP A 48 19.60 -38.87 43.51
CA TRP A 48 19.83 -37.90 42.46
C TRP A 48 20.12 -36.53 43.08
N SER A 49 21.13 -35.86 42.54
CA SER A 49 21.49 -34.50 42.90
C SER A 49 21.33 -33.63 41.67
N ASP A 50 20.57 -32.55 41.83
CA ASP A 50 20.32 -31.61 40.75
C ASP A 50 21.57 -30.77 40.45
N ALA A 51 21.88 -30.59 39.16
CA ALA A 51 23.02 -29.82 38.69
C ALA A 51 22.53 -28.67 37.80
N VAL A 52 21.90 -27.70 38.47
CA VAL A 52 21.28 -26.54 37.83
C VAL A 52 22.34 -25.65 37.18
N ALA A 53 22.07 -25.19 35.96
CA ALA A 53 22.92 -24.23 35.25
C ALA A 53 22.08 -23.23 34.45
N GLN A 54 22.47 -21.95 34.50
CA GLN A 54 21.91 -20.93 33.59
C GLN A 54 22.49 -21.17 32.19
N ALA A 55 21.71 -21.82 31.32
CA ALA A 55 22.16 -22.20 29.98
C ALA A 55 21.91 -21.11 28.94
N VAL A 56 20.91 -20.26 29.15
CA VAL A 56 20.51 -19.18 28.24
C VAL A 56 20.24 -17.91 29.05
N ASP A 57 20.46 -16.73 28.46
CA ASP A 57 20.13 -15.46 29.11
C ASP A 57 18.64 -15.38 29.50
N LYS A 58 18.39 -14.95 30.74
CA LYS A 58 17.05 -14.86 31.32
C LYS A 58 16.14 -13.90 30.55
N THR A 59 16.63 -12.73 30.20
CA THR A 59 15.85 -11.69 29.51
C THR A 59 15.49 -12.13 28.10
N ALA A 60 16.40 -12.80 27.38
CA ALA A 60 16.11 -13.39 26.09
C ALA A 60 14.99 -14.45 26.16
N ILE A 61 14.99 -15.31 27.18
CA ILE A 61 13.93 -16.31 27.37
C ILE A 61 12.61 -15.68 27.78
N GLN A 62 12.59 -14.62 28.59
CA GLN A 62 11.36 -13.89 28.90
C GLN A 62 10.71 -13.31 27.64
N LEU A 63 11.52 -12.78 26.72
CA LEU A 63 11.02 -12.31 25.42
C LEU A 63 10.48 -13.47 24.57
N LEU A 64 11.21 -14.60 24.52
CA LEU A 64 10.76 -15.79 23.81
C LEU A 64 9.43 -16.31 24.37
N ASN A 65 9.30 -16.41 25.69
CA ASN A 65 8.07 -16.84 26.36
C ASN A 65 6.92 -15.87 26.11
N ASN A 66 7.18 -14.56 26.06
CA ASN A 66 6.16 -13.57 25.70
C ASN A 66 5.60 -13.81 24.30
N VAL A 67 6.46 -14.12 23.32
CA VAL A 67 6.05 -14.47 21.95
C VAL A 67 5.31 -15.81 21.92
N LEU A 68 5.88 -16.87 22.50
CA LEU A 68 5.33 -18.23 22.40
C LEU A 68 4.03 -18.42 23.19
N SER A 69 3.78 -17.58 24.20
CA SER A 69 2.54 -17.61 24.99
C SER A 69 1.44 -16.66 24.51
N ASP A 70 1.69 -15.87 23.45
CA ASP A 70 0.67 -14.99 22.88
C ASP A 70 -0.45 -15.81 22.22
N GLN A 71 -1.61 -15.85 22.89
CA GLN A 71 -2.80 -16.54 22.41
C GLN A 71 -3.42 -15.87 21.18
N SER A 72 -3.31 -14.55 21.05
CA SER A 72 -3.86 -13.82 19.90
C SER A 72 -3.10 -14.17 18.61
N ALA A 73 -1.78 -14.26 18.70
CA ALA A 73 -0.88 -14.66 17.61
C ALA A 73 -1.15 -16.08 17.09
N ARG A 74 -1.78 -16.94 17.88
CA ARG A 74 -2.11 -18.35 17.53
C ARG A 74 -3.62 -18.64 17.51
N SER A 75 -4.46 -17.61 17.37
CA SER A 75 -5.92 -17.71 17.40
C SER A 75 -6.53 -18.65 16.33
N GLY A 76 -5.83 -18.87 15.21
CA GLY A 76 -6.23 -19.83 14.16
C GLY A 76 -5.90 -21.30 14.45
N PHE A 77 -5.17 -21.61 15.53
CA PHE A 77 -4.67 -22.95 15.84
C PHE A 77 -5.25 -23.45 17.17
N GLY A 78 -6.53 -23.81 17.18
CA GLY A 78 -7.28 -24.17 18.38
C GLY A 78 -6.62 -25.24 19.26
N ALA A 79 -6.01 -26.26 18.64
CA ALA A 79 -5.29 -27.32 19.35
C ALA A 79 -4.09 -26.82 20.16
N LEU A 80 -3.54 -25.65 19.84
CA LEU A 80 -2.45 -25.05 20.61
C LEU A 80 -2.94 -24.28 21.84
N ASN A 81 -4.25 -24.09 22.02
CA ASN A 81 -4.79 -23.32 23.13
C ASN A 81 -5.43 -24.23 24.20
N LEU A 82 -5.28 -23.84 25.45
CA LEU A 82 -5.90 -24.51 26.60
C LEU A 82 -6.82 -23.51 27.31
N SER A 83 -8.09 -23.89 27.47
CA SER A 83 -9.10 -23.00 28.08
C SER A 83 -8.70 -22.63 29.51
N GLY A 84 -8.69 -21.33 29.81
CA GLY A 84 -8.33 -20.80 31.13
C GLY A 84 -6.86 -20.96 31.52
N ARG A 85 -5.97 -21.26 30.57
CA ARG A 85 -4.54 -21.49 30.81
C ARG A 85 -3.66 -20.60 29.95
N THR A 86 -2.59 -20.11 30.55
CA THR A 86 -1.47 -19.47 29.86
C THR A 86 -0.43 -20.55 29.57
N ILE A 87 -0.23 -20.85 28.29
CA ILE A 87 0.79 -21.79 27.84
C ILE A 87 1.61 -21.18 26.72
N ALA A 88 2.88 -21.52 26.67
CA ALA A 88 3.71 -21.34 25.51
C ALA A 88 3.66 -22.61 24.64
N ALA A 89 3.65 -22.46 23.32
CA ALA A 89 3.60 -23.61 22.41
C ALA A 89 4.35 -23.37 21.11
N LYS A 90 4.91 -24.44 20.54
CA LYS A 90 5.51 -24.43 19.20
C LYS A 90 5.31 -25.76 18.48
N THR A 91 4.93 -25.68 17.20
CA THR A 91 4.84 -26.84 16.31
C THR A 91 6.10 -27.03 15.47
N GLY A 92 6.30 -28.24 14.95
CA GLY A 92 7.26 -28.52 13.89
C GLY A 92 6.66 -29.50 12.89
N THR A 93 6.91 -29.29 11.61
CA THR A 93 6.64 -30.27 10.55
C THR A 93 7.91 -30.38 9.71
N SER A 94 8.40 -31.60 9.51
CA SER A 94 9.50 -31.83 8.58
C SER A 94 9.02 -31.66 7.13
N GLN A 95 9.96 -31.61 6.18
CA GLN A 95 9.61 -31.74 4.77
C GLN A 95 8.95 -33.10 4.53
N GLU A 96 8.08 -33.16 3.52
CA GLU A 96 7.36 -34.38 3.09
C GLU A 96 6.57 -35.10 4.20
N PHE A 97 6.25 -34.40 5.30
CA PHE A 97 5.42 -34.91 6.41
C PHE A 97 5.96 -36.20 7.07
N HIS A 98 7.27 -36.35 7.18
CA HIS A 98 7.88 -37.47 7.93
C HIS A 98 7.66 -37.33 9.44
N ASP A 99 7.79 -36.12 9.95
CA ASP A 99 7.74 -35.83 11.39
C ASP A 99 6.80 -34.66 11.69
N ALA A 100 5.96 -34.87 12.70
CA ALA A 100 5.10 -33.87 13.29
C ALA A 100 5.42 -33.71 14.78
N TRP A 101 5.77 -32.48 15.18
CA TRP A 101 6.16 -32.14 16.54
C TRP A 101 5.23 -31.10 17.15
N THR A 102 5.01 -31.19 18.45
CA THR A 102 4.44 -30.09 19.24
C THR A 102 5.05 -30.08 20.64
N GLU A 103 5.63 -28.94 21.00
CA GLU A 103 6.10 -28.63 22.35
C GLU A 103 5.12 -27.65 22.99
N MET A 104 4.67 -27.95 24.21
CA MET A 104 3.79 -27.10 25.02
C MET A 104 4.31 -27.02 26.45
N TYR A 105 4.29 -25.83 27.04
CA TYR A 105 4.77 -25.66 28.41
C TYR A 105 4.09 -24.53 29.19
N THR A 106 4.05 -24.71 30.52
CA THR A 106 3.86 -23.68 31.56
C THR A 106 5.20 -23.50 32.29
N PRO A 107 5.36 -22.54 33.22
CA PRO A 107 6.56 -22.44 34.03
C PRO A 107 6.94 -23.75 34.77
N SER A 108 5.96 -24.56 35.18
CA SER A 108 6.20 -25.82 35.91
C SER A 108 6.20 -27.09 35.06
N PHE A 109 5.59 -27.11 33.88
CA PHE A 109 5.43 -28.33 33.06
C PHE A 109 5.84 -28.09 31.61
N ALA A 110 6.57 -29.04 31.01
CA ALA A 110 6.84 -29.10 29.58
C ALA A 110 6.46 -30.48 29.01
N THR A 111 5.78 -30.47 27.87
CA THR A 111 5.32 -31.66 27.15
C THR A 111 5.72 -31.52 25.69
N GLY A 112 6.53 -32.46 25.21
CA GLY A 112 6.77 -32.65 23.79
C GLY A 112 6.03 -33.88 23.27
N VAL A 113 5.45 -33.75 22.08
CA VAL A 113 4.85 -34.84 21.33
C VAL A 113 5.49 -34.90 19.95
N TRP A 114 5.89 -36.11 19.57
CA TRP A 114 6.28 -36.45 18.21
C TRP A 114 5.31 -37.50 17.64
N VAL A 115 4.96 -37.36 16.37
CA VAL A 115 4.22 -38.33 15.57
C VAL A 115 4.96 -38.51 14.24
N GLY A 116 5.19 -39.76 13.87
CA GLY A 116 5.90 -40.14 12.64
C GLY A 116 5.94 -41.66 12.49
N ASN A 117 6.38 -42.13 11.32
CA ASN A 117 6.57 -43.56 11.09
C ASN A 117 7.98 -43.99 11.53
N ASN A 118 8.08 -45.09 12.28
CA ASN A 118 9.35 -45.60 12.81
C ASN A 118 10.36 -46.04 11.73
N ASP A 119 9.89 -46.27 10.50
CA ASP A 119 10.71 -46.63 9.34
C ASP A 119 11.06 -45.42 8.45
N ASN A 120 10.75 -44.20 8.93
CA ASN A 120 10.94 -42.94 8.21
C ASN A 120 10.20 -42.87 6.87
N THR A 121 9.11 -43.62 6.69
CA THR A 121 8.19 -43.37 5.57
C THR A 121 7.38 -42.10 5.84
N ALA A 122 7.05 -41.35 4.78
CA ALA A 122 6.19 -40.17 4.91
C ALA A 122 4.83 -40.55 5.52
N MET A 123 4.30 -39.69 6.38
CA MET A 123 2.89 -39.76 6.79
C MET A 123 1.98 -39.24 5.66
N ASP A 124 0.68 -39.28 5.89
CA ASP A 124 -0.30 -38.73 4.95
C ASP A 124 -0.09 -37.22 4.73
N TYR A 125 -0.42 -36.75 3.53
CA TYR A 125 -0.39 -35.34 3.18
C TYR A 125 -1.26 -34.52 4.16
N LEU A 126 -0.70 -33.42 4.70
CA LEU A 126 -1.29 -32.57 5.76
C LEU A 126 -1.23 -33.15 7.19
N ALA A 127 -0.45 -34.20 7.44
CA ALA A 127 -0.12 -34.65 8.79
C ALA A 127 0.87 -33.71 9.51
N ASP A 128 0.52 -32.41 9.56
CA ASP A 128 1.32 -31.37 10.19
C ASP A 128 1.36 -31.49 11.72
N GLY A 129 2.39 -30.89 12.34
CA GLY A 129 2.51 -30.79 13.81
C GLY A 129 1.23 -30.32 14.50
N VAL A 130 0.51 -29.35 13.92
CA VAL A 130 -0.74 -28.83 14.50
C VAL A 130 -1.93 -29.77 14.34
N ILE A 131 -1.89 -30.68 13.38
CA ILE A 131 -2.99 -31.60 13.05
C ILE A 131 -2.87 -32.89 13.84
N VAL A 132 -1.67 -33.49 13.93
CA VAL A 132 -1.51 -34.82 14.52
C VAL A 132 -0.83 -34.82 15.89
N ALA A 133 0.13 -33.92 16.14
CA ALA A 133 0.85 -33.88 17.42
C ALA A 133 0.19 -32.96 18.45
N ALA A 134 -0.25 -31.77 18.03
CA ALA A 134 -0.84 -30.77 18.93
C ALA A 134 -2.10 -31.25 19.68
N PRO A 135 -3.05 -31.99 19.07
CA PRO A 135 -4.20 -32.50 19.81
C PRO A 135 -3.82 -33.47 20.94
N ILE A 136 -2.78 -34.29 20.74
CA ILE A 136 -2.27 -35.20 21.77
C ILE A 136 -1.64 -34.40 22.91
N ALA A 137 -0.79 -33.42 22.59
CA ALA A 137 -0.18 -32.54 23.58
C ALA A 137 -1.23 -31.77 24.38
N ASN A 138 -2.27 -31.27 23.70
CA ASN A 138 -3.39 -30.56 24.30
C ASN A 138 -4.17 -31.45 25.28
N ALA A 139 -4.54 -32.66 24.86
CA ALA A 139 -5.28 -33.61 25.68
C ALA A 139 -4.48 -33.98 26.94
N TYR A 140 -3.18 -34.23 26.79
CA TYR A 140 -2.28 -34.52 27.92
C TYR A 140 -2.17 -33.32 28.87
N MET A 141 -1.83 -32.14 28.35
CA MET A 141 -1.67 -30.92 29.14
C MET A 141 -2.97 -30.51 29.85
N SER A 142 -4.12 -30.64 29.20
CA SER A 142 -5.44 -30.42 29.81
C SER A 142 -5.64 -31.29 31.05
N ARG A 143 -5.23 -32.55 30.97
CA ARG A 143 -5.41 -33.52 32.05
C ARG A 143 -4.43 -33.29 33.20
N VAL A 144 -3.15 -33.10 32.91
CA VAL A 144 -2.13 -32.95 33.97
C VAL A 144 -2.23 -31.61 34.70
N LEU A 145 -2.75 -30.58 34.04
CA LEU A 145 -2.97 -29.27 34.66
C LEU A 145 -4.33 -29.17 35.35
N GLU A 146 -5.20 -30.18 35.28
CA GLU A 146 -6.51 -30.14 35.93
C GLU A 146 -6.36 -29.88 37.44
N GLY A 147 -7.08 -28.88 37.96
CA GLY A 147 -7.03 -28.49 39.38
C GLY A 147 -5.80 -27.68 39.81
N THR A 148 -4.83 -27.44 38.92
CA THR A 148 -3.68 -26.55 39.20
C THR A 148 -4.06 -25.07 39.00
N PRO A 149 -3.39 -24.09 39.61
CA PRO A 149 -3.58 -22.67 39.29
C PRO A 149 -3.04 -22.32 37.89
N ASP A 150 -3.56 -21.25 37.27
CA ASP A 150 -3.01 -20.72 36.02
C ASP A 150 -1.69 -20.00 36.29
N GLU A 151 -0.59 -20.57 35.78
CA GLU A 151 0.75 -20.02 35.91
C GLU A 151 1.00 -18.99 34.81
N LYS A 152 1.70 -17.90 35.13
CA LYS A 152 2.07 -16.86 34.16
C LYS A 152 3.58 -16.84 33.96
N PHE A 153 4.00 -16.56 32.74
CA PHE A 153 5.40 -16.21 32.46
C PHE A 153 5.68 -14.78 32.94
N ASN A 154 6.90 -14.53 33.43
CA ASN A 154 7.30 -13.17 33.74
C ASN A 154 7.41 -12.35 32.45
N ALA A 155 6.94 -11.11 32.50
CA ALA A 155 7.06 -10.20 31.37
C ALA A 155 8.53 -9.85 31.14
N PRO A 156 8.98 -9.76 29.87
CA PRO A 156 10.30 -9.23 29.56
C PRO A 156 10.40 -7.75 29.97
N PRO A 157 11.62 -7.24 30.21
CA PRO A 157 11.84 -5.81 30.34
C PRO A 157 11.31 -5.05 29.13
N THR A 158 10.74 -3.87 29.36
CA THR A 158 10.32 -2.99 28.27
C THR A 158 11.54 -2.51 27.49
N VAL A 159 11.62 -2.84 26.21
CA VAL A 159 12.64 -2.31 25.30
C VAL A 159 12.10 -1.05 24.64
N GLN A 160 12.72 0.10 24.93
CA GLN A 160 12.44 1.35 24.23
C GLN A 160 13.17 1.34 22.89
N ALA A 161 12.49 0.85 21.85
CA ALA A 161 13.00 0.86 20.49
C ALA A 161 12.80 2.25 19.87
N ASN A 162 13.87 3.05 19.83
CA ASN A 162 13.81 4.38 19.22
C ASN A 162 13.72 4.33 17.68
N LYS A 163 14.25 3.27 17.07
CA LYS A 163 14.22 3.08 15.62
C LYS A 163 12.84 2.59 15.15
N PRO A 164 12.24 3.24 14.13
CA PRO A 164 10.98 2.81 13.54
C PRO A 164 10.96 1.32 13.12
N VAL A 165 12.03 0.85 12.47
CA VAL A 165 12.11 -0.54 11.97
C VAL A 165 11.94 -1.60 13.07
N LEU A 166 12.37 -1.29 14.31
CA LEU A 166 12.25 -2.20 15.45
C LEU A 166 10.84 -2.21 16.06
N ARG A 167 10.01 -1.24 15.69
CA ARG A 167 8.58 -1.17 16.03
C ARG A 167 7.68 -1.65 14.89
N GLY A 168 8.26 -2.18 13.81
CA GLY A 168 7.52 -2.59 12.61
C GLY A 168 7.11 -1.42 11.70
N GLU A 169 7.63 -0.22 11.95
CA GLU A 169 7.44 0.95 11.10
C GLU A 169 8.57 0.99 10.06
N ILE A 170 8.25 0.65 8.81
CA ILE A 170 9.19 0.66 7.68
C ILE A 170 8.71 1.66 6.65
N GLY A 171 9.65 2.39 6.03
CA GLY A 171 9.35 3.39 5.02
C GLY A 171 9.51 4.79 5.56
N GLU A 172 10.65 5.42 5.29
CA GLU A 172 10.80 6.85 5.58
C GLU A 172 9.97 7.64 4.58
N LYS A 173 9.20 8.63 5.07
CA LYS A 173 8.37 9.46 4.22
C LYS A 173 9.18 10.66 3.75
N VAL A 174 9.22 10.87 2.44
CA VAL A 174 9.92 11.98 1.82
C VAL A 174 8.94 12.76 0.96
N GLU A 175 8.87 14.07 1.19
CA GLU A 175 8.07 14.96 0.34
C GLU A 175 8.90 15.37 -0.89
N LYS A 176 8.28 15.26 -2.06
CA LYS A 176 8.85 15.73 -3.34
C LYS A 176 7.83 16.59 -4.06
N ILE A 177 8.31 17.52 -4.87
CA ILE A 177 7.47 18.36 -5.71
C ILE A 177 7.37 17.69 -7.09
N VAL A 178 6.16 17.51 -7.58
CA VAL A 178 5.87 16.90 -8.88
C VAL A 178 5.18 17.89 -9.82
N ASP A 179 5.28 17.66 -11.12
CA ASP A 179 4.45 18.36 -12.10
C ASP A 179 3.01 17.81 -12.04
N LYS A 180 2.01 18.71 -11.98
CA LYS A 180 0.60 18.34 -11.89
C LYS A 180 0.10 17.50 -13.06
N GLY A 181 0.68 17.68 -14.24
CA GLY A 181 0.28 17.00 -15.47
C GLY A 181 0.93 15.64 -15.60
N THR A 182 2.26 15.60 -15.61
CA THR A 182 3.01 14.34 -15.84
C THR A 182 3.14 13.48 -14.59
N LYS A 183 3.03 14.08 -13.40
CA LYS A 183 3.29 13.45 -12.08
C LYS A 183 4.74 13.07 -11.85
N HIS A 184 5.66 13.46 -12.74
CA HIS A 184 7.09 13.24 -12.57
C HIS A 184 7.67 14.20 -11.52
N ILE A 185 8.73 13.77 -10.85
CA ILE A 185 9.40 14.58 -9.83
C ILE A 185 10.13 15.73 -10.49
N ILE A 186 9.88 16.95 -10.05
CA ILE A 186 10.61 18.13 -10.49
C ILE A 186 11.98 18.13 -9.79
N PRO A 187 13.10 18.13 -10.53
CA PRO A 187 14.43 18.20 -9.94
C PRO A 187 14.61 19.42 -9.03
N ASP A 188 15.27 19.23 -7.88
CA ASP A 188 15.41 20.24 -6.82
C ASP A 188 16.04 21.55 -7.36
N GLU A 189 16.98 21.44 -8.30
CA GLU A 189 17.66 22.56 -8.95
C GLU A 189 16.72 23.50 -9.72
N CYS A 190 15.57 23.01 -10.21
CA CYS A 190 14.64 23.82 -10.98
C CYS A 190 13.31 24.07 -10.27
N VAL A 191 13.10 23.50 -9.09
CA VAL A 191 11.93 23.78 -8.24
C VAL A 191 11.70 25.29 -8.09
N ALA A 192 12.72 26.11 -7.90
CA ALA A 192 12.52 27.55 -7.71
C ALA A 192 11.96 28.25 -8.97
N ALA A 193 12.45 27.89 -10.16
CA ALA A 193 12.09 28.51 -11.43
C ALA A 193 10.81 27.93 -12.06
N TYR A 194 10.42 26.71 -11.68
CA TYR A 194 9.23 26.05 -12.21
C TYR A 194 7.95 26.84 -11.85
N PRO A 195 6.95 27.00 -12.73
CA PRO A 195 5.79 27.84 -12.41
C PRO A 195 4.88 27.19 -11.36
N VAL A 196 4.46 27.97 -10.36
CA VAL A 196 3.66 27.50 -9.21
C VAL A 196 2.35 26.83 -9.64
N ALA A 197 1.73 27.29 -10.72
CA ALA A 197 0.49 26.72 -11.25
C ALA A 197 0.59 25.21 -11.54
N TYR A 198 1.79 24.71 -11.88
CA TYR A 198 2.05 23.32 -12.25
C TYR A 198 2.71 22.49 -11.14
N LYS A 199 2.99 23.05 -9.96
CA LYS A 199 3.60 22.32 -8.84
C LYS A 199 2.58 21.67 -7.92
N GLU A 200 2.83 20.44 -7.51
CA GLU A 200 2.08 19.74 -6.47
C GLU A 200 3.07 19.04 -5.54
N THR A 201 2.85 19.12 -4.22
CA THR A 201 3.64 18.34 -3.24
C THR A 201 3.04 16.95 -3.16
N LYS A 202 3.89 15.92 -3.29
CA LYS A 202 3.51 14.51 -3.13
C LYS A 202 4.44 13.85 -2.11
N GLU A 203 3.84 13.08 -1.21
CA GLU A 203 4.57 12.21 -0.28
C GLU A 203 4.94 10.90 -0.98
N PHE A 204 6.20 10.51 -0.84
CA PHE A 204 6.72 9.21 -1.26
C PHE A 204 7.32 8.48 -0.06
N LYS A 205 7.55 7.18 -0.21
CA LYS A 205 8.23 6.34 0.78
C LYS A 205 9.59 5.89 0.25
N GLU A 206 10.58 5.84 1.12
CA GLU A 206 11.87 5.21 0.87
C GLU A 206 11.95 3.92 1.69
N VAL A 207 12.23 2.81 1.01
CA VAL A 207 12.29 1.49 1.64
C VAL A 207 13.66 0.88 1.42
N HIS A 208 14.20 0.31 2.49
CA HIS A 208 15.47 -0.40 2.47
C HIS A 208 15.36 -1.71 3.26
N THR A 209 16.33 -2.60 3.05
CA THR A 209 16.51 -3.78 3.88
C THR A 209 16.75 -3.42 5.34
N ILE A 210 16.41 -4.32 6.27
CA ILE A 210 16.62 -4.12 7.70
C ILE A 210 18.08 -3.79 8.07
N LEU A 211 19.02 -4.30 7.27
CA LEU A 211 20.46 -4.05 7.41
C LEU A 211 20.86 -2.61 7.08
N HIS A 212 19.99 -1.83 6.42
CA HIS A 212 20.16 -0.39 6.25
C HIS A 212 20.07 0.35 7.59
N TYR A 213 19.18 -0.12 8.46
CA TYR A 213 18.85 0.57 9.70
C TYR A 213 19.58 -0.01 10.91
N LEU A 214 19.98 -1.29 10.87
CA LEU A 214 20.46 -2.04 12.02
C LEU A 214 21.85 -2.63 11.81
N ARG A 215 22.69 -2.54 12.85
CA ARG A 215 23.89 -3.36 12.98
C ARG A 215 23.52 -4.68 13.66
N ARG A 216 23.90 -5.82 13.09
CA ARG A 216 23.58 -7.14 13.66
C ARG A 216 24.10 -7.34 15.08
N THR A 217 25.26 -6.75 15.39
CA THR A 217 25.91 -6.84 16.71
C THR A 217 25.38 -5.83 17.72
N ASP A 218 24.68 -4.79 17.24
CA ASP A 218 24.14 -3.72 18.07
C ASP A 218 22.87 -3.15 17.42
N PRO A 219 21.73 -3.86 17.50
CA PRO A 219 20.50 -3.44 16.85
C PRO A 219 19.96 -2.10 17.40
N LEU A 220 20.22 -1.82 18.68
CA LEU A 220 19.70 -0.64 19.39
C LEU A 220 20.56 0.62 19.21
N GLY A 221 21.86 0.50 18.89
CA GLY A 221 22.74 1.65 18.62
C GLY A 221 22.50 2.31 17.27
N SER A 222 23.40 3.18 16.80
CA SER A 222 23.21 3.90 15.51
C SER A 222 23.13 2.95 14.30
N PRO A 223 22.47 3.36 13.20
CA PRO A 223 22.57 2.67 11.91
C PRO A 223 24.04 2.55 11.43
N PRO A 224 24.37 1.57 10.58
CA PRO A 224 25.70 1.48 9.99
C PRO A 224 25.99 2.67 9.06
N ASP A 225 27.22 3.20 9.12
CA ASP A 225 27.65 4.28 8.23
C ASP A 225 27.69 3.83 6.76
N ASN A 226 28.09 2.57 6.53
CA ASN A 226 28.05 1.91 5.23
C ASN A 226 27.33 0.55 5.34
N PRO A 227 26.03 0.49 5.07
CA PRO A 227 25.27 -0.76 5.14
C PRO A 227 25.83 -1.88 4.25
N ALA A 228 26.48 -1.53 3.13
CA ALA A 228 27.05 -2.47 2.18
C ALA A 228 28.28 -3.24 2.72
N ASP A 229 28.83 -2.86 3.87
CA ASP A 229 29.85 -3.65 4.57
C ASP A 229 29.31 -5.00 5.04
N ASP A 230 27.98 -5.12 5.20
CA ASP A 230 27.34 -6.41 5.42
C ASP A 230 27.23 -7.19 4.10
N PRO A 231 27.81 -8.40 3.99
CA PRO A 231 27.80 -9.15 2.73
C PRO A 231 26.40 -9.53 2.25
N MET A 232 25.38 -9.50 3.13
CA MET A 232 23.99 -9.77 2.74
C MET A 232 23.24 -8.52 2.29
N TYR A 233 23.72 -7.32 2.60
CA TYR A 233 23.01 -6.07 2.34
C TYR A 233 22.66 -5.92 0.86
N THR A 234 23.65 -5.95 -0.03
CA THR A 234 23.44 -5.70 -1.46
C THR A 234 22.44 -6.68 -2.09
N ALA A 235 22.51 -7.96 -1.72
CA ALA A 235 21.61 -8.98 -2.24
C ALA A 235 20.16 -8.74 -1.80
N TRP A 236 19.95 -8.38 -0.54
CA TRP A 236 18.63 -8.15 0.02
C TRP A 236 18.06 -6.81 -0.44
N GLU A 237 18.89 -5.77 -0.45
CA GLU A 237 18.52 -4.43 -0.89
C GLU A 237 18.05 -4.45 -2.34
N LYS A 238 18.78 -5.14 -3.23
CA LYS A 238 18.39 -5.27 -4.63
C LYS A 238 16.99 -5.88 -4.79
N ALA A 239 16.66 -6.92 -4.01
CA ALA A 239 15.35 -7.56 -4.08
C ALA A 239 14.24 -6.61 -3.61
N ILE A 240 14.48 -5.84 -2.55
CA ILE A 240 13.53 -4.85 -2.03
C ILE A 240 13.35 -3.70 -3.04
N GLN A 241 14.43 -3.15 -3.60
CA GLN A 241 14.36 -2.10 -4.61
C GLN A 241 13.61 -2.57 -5.85
N THR A 242 13.90 -3.79 -6.33
CA THR A 242 13.19 -4.38 -7.50
C THR A 242 11.69 -4.53 -7.23
N TRP A 243 11.29 -4.90 -6.01
CA TRP A 243 9.87 -4.94 -5.63
C TRP A 243 9.27 -3.53 -5.58
N ALA A 244 9.98 -2.56 -5.01
CA ALA A 244 9.54 -1.18 -4.87
C ALA A 244 9.36 -0.48 -6.23
N GLU A 245 10.14 -0.84 -7.26
CA GLU A 245 9.97 -0.31 -8.62
C GLU A 245 8.57 -0.56 -9.20
N GLY A 246 7.89 -1.62 -8.76
CA GLY A 246 6.52 -1.93 -9.16
C GLY A 246 5.46 -1.13 -8.40
N GLN A 247 5.84 -0.25 -7.48
CA GLN A 247 4.95 0.44 -6.55
C GLN A 247 5.10 1.97 -6.68
N PRO A 248 4.07 2.71 -7.12
CA PRO A 248 4.16 4.13 -7.45
C PRO A 248 4.32 5.08 -6.25
N GLU A 249 4.18 4.56 -5.02
CA GLU A 249 4.39 5.30 -3.78
C GLU A 249 5.84 5.29 -3.28
N TYR A 250 6.72 4.46 -3.85
CA TYR A 250 8.13 4.38 -3.42
C TYR A 250 9.08 5.14 -4.36
N LEU A 251 10.10 5.77 -3.78
CA LEU A 251 11.25 6.27 -4.52
C LEU A 251 12.21 5.12 -4.79
N THR A 252 12.69 5.02 -6.03
CA THR A 252 13.63 4.01 -6.50
C THR A 252 14.58 4.62 -7.53
N GLU A 253 15.59 3.86 -7.95
CA GLU A 253 16.51 4.27 -9.02
C GLU A 253 15.80 4.54 -10.37
N LYS A 254 14.60 3.96 -10.58
CA LYS A 254 13.79 4.16 -11.79
C LYS A 254 12.79 5.30 -11.68
N THR A 255 12.73 5.98 -10.54
CA THR A 255 11.82 7.12 -10.38
C THR A 255 12.10 8.16 -11.45
N GLU A 256 11.05 8.50 -12.21
CA GLU A 256 11.16 9.42 -13.34
C GLU A 256 11.19 10.88 -12.85
N PHE A 257 12.18 11.61 -13.36
CA PHE A 257 12.35 13.04 -13.15
C PHE A 257 11.88 13.83 -14.36
N GLU A 258 11.32 15.01 -14.11
CA GLU A 258 10.82 15.90 -15.15
C GLU A 258 11.96 16.70 -15.80
N ASP A 259 11.79 17.06 -17.08
CA ASP A 259 12.65 18.04 -17.74
C ASP A 259 12.38 19.43 -17.17
N CYS A 260 13.40 20.07 -16.60
CA CYS A 260 13.32 21.43 -16.04
C CYS A 260 12.81 22.48 -17.04
N ASN A 261 12.94 22.24 -18.35
CA ASN A 261 12.45 23.15 -19.38
C ASN A 261 10.98 22.88 -19.78
N LEU A 262 10.32 21.84 -19.28
CA LEU A 262 8.95 21.48 -19.71
C LEU A 262 7.98 22.68 -19.69
N ARG A 263 8.11 23.53 -18.66
CA ARG A 263 7.27 24.70 -18.40
C ARG A 263 7.97 26.04 -18.61
N SER A 264 9.09 26.07 -19.34
CA SER A 264 9.81 27.31 -19.62
C SER A 264 9.03 28.20 -20.60
N PRO A 265 9.33 29.53 -20.64
CA PRO A 265 8.62 30.45 -21.54
C PRO A 265 8.70 30.09 -23.02
N ASP A 266 9.81 29.51 -23.50
CA ASP A 266 9.97 29.09 -24.90
C ASP A 266 9.15 27.84 -25.28
N GLN A 267 8.77 27.04 -24.28
CA GLN A 267 7.89 25.87 -24.43
C GLN A 267 6.41 26.24 -24.24
N THR A 268 6.11 27.46 -23.82
CA THR A 268 4.74 27.96 -23.63
C THR A 268 4.19 28.47 -24.96
N PRO A 269 2.94 28.13 -25.35
CA PRO A 269 2.36 28.67 -26.56
C PRO A 269 2.23 30.20 -26.49
N SER A 270 2.20 30.85 -27.65
CA SER A 270 1.81 32.25 -27.78
C SER A 270 0.74 32.39 -28.84
N LEU A 271 -0.13 33.40 -28.69
CA LEU A 271 -1.17 33.66 -29.66
C LEU A 271 -1.49 35.14 -29.80
N THR A 272 -2.07 35.50 -30.94
CA THR A 272 -2.62 36.83 -31.19
C THR A 272 -3.95 36.68 -31.93
N ILE A 273 -5.02 37.23 -31.37
CA ILE A 273 -6.34 37.19 -32.00
C ILE A 273 -6.33 38.02 -33.27
N THR A 274 -6.71 37.43 -34.40
CA THR A 274 -6.76 38.08 -35.72
C THR A 274 -8.17 38.50 -36.11
N ALA A 275 -9.20 37.83 -35.60
CA ALA A 275 -10.58 38.25 -35.73
C ALA A 275 -11.43 37.82 -34.52
N PRO A 276 -12.35 38.68 -34.04
CA PRO A 276 -12.55 40.07 -34.45
C PRO A 276 -11.39 40.98 -34.00
N ALA A 277 -11.21 42.11 -34.69
CA ALA A 277 -10.26 43.13 -34.25
C ALA A 277 -10.72 43.77 -32.94
N SER A 278 -9.77 44.30 -32.16
CA SER A 278 -10.09 45.02 -30.92
C SER A 278 -11.03 46.20 -31.18
N GLY A 279 -12.14 46.23 -30.43
CA GLY A 279 -13.19 47.24 -30.57
C GLY A 279 -14.06 47.11 -31.83
N ALA A 280 -13.96 46.01 -32.58
CA ALA A 280 -14.80 45.80 -33.77
C ALA A 280 -16.29 45.85 -33.41
N LYS A 281 -17.10 46.45 -34.29
CA LYS A 281 -18.56 46.48 -34.17
C LYS A 281 -19.15 45.51 -35.19
N LEU A 282 -19.71 44.41 -34.70
CA LEU A 282 -20.22 43.31 -35.51
C LEU A 282 -21.75 43.41 -35.59
N THR A 283 -22.29 43.42 -36.81
CA THR A 283 -23.73 43.43 -37.09
C THR A 283 -24.20 42.21 -37.87
N ASN A 284 -23.28 41.33 -38.27
CA ASN A 284 -23.56 40.18 -39.12
C ASN A 284 -24.18 39.04 -38.30
N LYS A 285 -25.06 38.25 -38.94
CA LYS A 285 -25.66 37.05 -38.35
C LYS A 285 -24.63 35.96 -38.00
N THR A 286 -23.48 35.99 -38.66
CA THR A 286 -22.33 35.12 -38.38
C THR A 286 -21.04 35.93 -38.54
N PHE A 287 -20.01 35.59 -37.77
CA PHE A 287 -18.71 36.24 -37.88
C PHE A 287 -17.55 35.27 -37.57
N SER A 288 -16.38 35.54 -38.15
CA SER A 288 -15.20 34.71 -37.97
C SER A 288 -14.51 34.99 -36.64
N ILE A 289 -14.06 33.92 -36.00
CA ILE A 289 -13.15 33.94 -34.85
C ILE A 289 -11.88 33.20 -35.23
N SER A 290 -10.74 33.89 -35.09
CA SER A 290 -9.45 33.33 -35.49
C SER A 290 -8.32 33.95 -34.69
N ALA A 291 -7.26 33.17 -34.50
CA ALA A 291 -6.02 33.62 -33.90
C ALA A 291 -4.82 33.08 -34.68
N ARG A 292 -3.74 33.87 -34.73
CA ARG A 292 -2.41 33.36 -35.09
C ARG A 292 -1.82 32.69 -33.87
N ILE A 293 -1.44 31.43 -33.99
CA ILE A 293 -0.99 30.59 -32.87
C ILE A 293 0.43 30.10 -33.15
N HIS A 294 1.28 30.17 -32.14
CA HIS A 294 2.58 29.51 -32.10
C HIS A 294 2.58 28.53 -30.91
N PRO A 295 2.73 27.21 -31.12
CA PRO A 295 2.57 26.21 -30.05
C PRO A 295 3.69 26.20 -28.99
N GLY A 296 4.79 26.93 -29.24
CA GLY A 296 6.05 26.84 -28.50
C GLY A 296 7.11 26.08 -29.31
N THR A 297 8.37 26.18 -28.87
CA THR A 297 9.51 25.58 -29.57
C THR A 297 9.43 24.06 -29.55
N ASN A 298 9.41 23.41 -30.73
CA ASN A 298 9.27 21.96 -30.89
C ASN A 298 7.99 21.38 -30.26
N ARG A 299 6.91 22.15 -30.25
CA ARG A 299 5.60 21.75 -29.73
C ARG A 299 4.54 21.73 -30.81
N SER A 300 3.44 21.05 -30.52
CA SER A 300 2.24 21.04 -31.37
C SER A 300 1.02 21.49 -30.57
N VAL A 301 0.01 22.01 -31.27
CA VAL A 301 -1.24 22.42 -30.63
C VAL A 301 -2.07 21.18 -30.32
N LYS A 302 -2.43 20.99 -29.04
CA LYS A 302 -3.34 19.93 -28.58
C LYS A 302 -4.80 20.35 -28.73
N LYS A 303 -5.12 21.59 -28.34
CA LYS A 303 -6.44 22.19 -28.54
C LYS A 303 -6.43 23.72 -28.53
N VAL A 304 -7.45 24.30 -29.14
CA VAL A 304 -7.78 25.73 -29.10
C VAL A 304 -9.23 25.89 -28.67
N GLU A 305 -9.47 26.61 -27.59
CA GLU A 305 -10.79 26.88 -27.04
C GLU A 305 -11.16 28.33 -27.32
N TYR A 306 -12.34 28.54 -27.92
CA TYR A 306 -12.92 29.84 -28.17
C TYR A 306 -14.00 30.11 -27.15
N ILE A 307 -13.90 31.23 -26.43
CA ILE A 307 -14.72 31.53 -25.27
C ILE A 307 -15.29 32.94 -25.44
N ILE A 308 -16.62 33.11 -25.35
CA ILE A 308 -17.26 34.44 -25.30
C ILE A 308 -17.94 34.60 -23.94
N ASP A 309 -17.61 35.66 -23.22
CA ASP A 309 -18.17 36.00 -21.89
C ASP A 309 -18.21 34.81 -20.93
N SER A 310 -17.11 34.05 -20.88
CA SER A 310 -16.93 32.83 -20.07
C SER A 310 -17.62 31.56 -20.59
N THR A 311 -18.35 31.62 -21.70
CA THR A 311 -18.96 30.44 -22.35
C THR A 311 -18.06 29.91 -23.45
N ILE A 312 -17.66 28.63 -23.37
CA ILE A 312 -16.94 27.97 -24.47
C ILE A 312 -17.91 27.81 -25.65
N ILE A 313 -17.59 28.46 -26.77
CA ILE A 313 -18.42 28.46 -27.98
C ILE A 313 -17.91 27.46 -29.04
N ASP A 314 -16.62 27.12 -29.01
CA ASP A 314 -16.03 26.10 -29.89
C ASP A 314 -14.71 25.57 -29.31
N VAL A 315 -14.38 24.33 -29.67
CA VAL A 315 -13.10 23.69 -29.33
C VAL A 315 -12.56 23.03 -30.60
N LYS A 316 -11.34 23.41 -31.00
CA LYS A 316 -10.63 22.80 -32.13
C LYS A 316 -9.47 21.96 -31.63
N THR A 317 -9.35 20.74 -32.14
CA THR A 317 -8.24 19.81 -31.85
C THR A 317 -7.38 19.51 -33.08
N SER A 318 -7.73 20.06 -34.24
CA SER A 318 -6.97 19.94 -35.50
C SER A 318 -7.06 21.21 -36.33
N GLU A 319 -6.10 21.39 -37.24
CA GLU A 319 -6.09 22.51 -38.18
C GLU A 319 -7.20 22.40 -39.24
N PRO A 320 -7.73 23.54 -39.74
CA PRO A 320 -7.37 24.91 -39.37
C PRO A 320 -7.99 25.35 -38.04
N PHE A 321 -7.20 26.03 -37.18
CA PHE A 321 -7.67 26.62 -35.93
C PHE A 321 -8.42 27.94 -36.18
N THR A 322 -9.45 27.88 -37.01
CA THR A 322 -10.37 29.00 -37.30
C THR A 322 -11.80 28.51 -37.10
N SER A 323 -12.67 29.39 -36.64
CA SER A 323 -14.10 29.06 -36.49
C SER A 323 -14.98 30.22 -36.93
N THR A 324 -16.26 29.92 -37.11
CA THR A 324 -17.31 30.90 -37.41
C THR A 324 -18.36 30.77 -36.33
N TYR A 325 -18.65 31.89 -35.66
CA TYR A 325 -19.65 31.95 -34.61
C TYR A 325 -20.97 32.50 -35.17
N SER A 326 -22.05 31.81 -34.85
CA SER A 326 -23.44 32.17 -35.19
C SER A 326 -24.18 32.44 -33.88
N PRO A 327 -24.29 33.71 -33.44
CA PRO A 327 -24.84 34.02 -32.13
C PRO A 327 -26.32 33.66 -32.03
N THR A 328 -26.67 32.77 -31.10
CA THR A 328 -28.08 32.42 -30.78
C THR A 328 -28.55 33.06 -29.48
N THR A 329 -27.63 33.36 -28.56
CA THR A 329 -27.90 33.87 -27.21
C THR A 329 -27.19 35.18 -26.88
N LEU A 330 -26.36 35.70 -27.79
CA LEU A 330 -25.59 36.92 -27.58
C LEU A 330 -26.48 38.16 -27.67
N THR A 331 -26.51 38.99 -26.63
CA THR A 331 -27.30 40.24 -26.58
C THR A 331 -26.60 41.38 -27.31
N THR A 332 -27.31 42.47 -27.62
CA THR A 332 -26.65 43.69 -28.14
C THR A 332 -25.83 44.32 -27.02
N GLY A 333 -24.53 44.50 -27.22
CA GLY A 333 -23.64 45.00 -26.17
C GLY A 333 -22.16 44.78 -26.46
N SER A 334 -21.33 45.00 -25.43
CA SER A 334 -19.90 44.71 -25.45
C SER A 334 -19.66 43.29 -24.93
N HIS A 335 -18.86 42.53 -25.65
CA HIS A 335 -18.51 41.13 -25.35
C HIS A 335 -17.00 40.95 -25.38
N THR A 336 -16.51 39.92 -24.72
CA THR A 336 -15.08 39.56 -24.74
C THR A 336 -14.91 38.19 -25.36
N LEU A 337 -14.14 38.13 -26.45
CA LEU A 337 -13.62 36.87 -26.98
C LEU A 337 -12.29 36.56 -26.27
N THR A 338 -12.23 35.43 -25.58
CA THR A 338 -10.99 34.83 -25.11
C THR A 338 -10.66 33.62 -25.97
N VAL A 339 -9.43 33.56 -26.48
CA VAL A 339 -8.89 32.39 -27.16
C VAL A 339 -7.85 31.77 -26.23
N ARG A 340 -8.03 30.50 -25.90
CA ARG A 340 -7.10 29.71 -25.08
C ARG A 340 -6.47 28.63 -25.94
N VAL A 341 -5.15 28.55 -25.93
CA VAL A 341 -4.38 27.51 -26.64
C VAL A 341 -3.71 26.62 -25.61
N THR A 342 -3.81 25.30 -25.83
CA THR A 342 -3.09 24.28 -25.07
C THR A 342 -2.22 23.48 -26.04
N ASN A 343 -0.93 23.32 -25.72
CA ASN A 343 -0.02 22.49 -26.52
C ASN A 343 0.01 21.03 -26.06
N ASP A 344 0.78 20.18 -26.74
CA ASP A 344 0.94 18.75 -26.50
C ASP A 344 1.50 18.38 -25.12
N ARG A 345 2.04 19.36 -24.39
CA ARG A 345 2.51 19.22 -23.01
C ARG A 345 1.65 19.92 -21.98
N ASP A 346 0.43 20.31 -22.35
CA ASP A 346 -0.52 21.00 -21.47
C ASP A 346 -0.05 22.40 -21.00
N ASN A 347 0.92 23.02 -21.68
CA ASN A 347 1.19 24.44 -21.48
C ASN A 347 0.05 25.25 -22.09
N VAL A 348 -0.43 26.25 -21.34
CA VAL A 348 -1.59 27.07 -21.71
C VAL A 348 -1.18 28.53 -21.93
N ALA A 349 -1.74 29.14 -22.96
CA ALA A 349 -1.73 30.59 -23.14
C ALA A 349 -3.11 31.10 -23.53
N GLU A 350 -3.43 32.32 -23.11
CA GLU A 350 -4.70 32.98 -23.39
C GLU A 350 -4.46 34.39 -23.93
N ALA A 351 -5.32 34.81 -24.85
CA ALA A 351 -5.46 36.20 -25.23
C ALA A 351 -6.95 36.56 -25.26
N SER A 352 -7.27 37.82 -24.98
CA SER A 352 -8.64 38.32 -24.99
C SER A 352 -8.75 39.60 -25.80
N VAL A 353 -9.89 39.78 -26.45
CA VAL A 353 -10.25 40.99 -27.20
C VAL A 353 -11.70 41.36 -26.95
N SER A 354 -11.98 42.64 -26.75
CA SER A 354 -13.36 43.13 -26.64
C SER A 354 -13.91 43.54 -28.00
N PHE A 355 -15.19 43.25 -28.25
CA PHE A 355 -15.92 43.63 -29.46
C PHE A 355 -17.36 44.01 -29.12
N GLY A 356 -17.96 44.88 -29.92
CA GLY A 356 -19.39 45.21 -29.83
C GLY A 356 -20.21 44.34 -30.77
N TYR A 357 -21.38 43.87 -30.34
CA TYR A 357 -22.34 43.16 -31.17
C TYR A 357 -23.68 43.91 -31.22
N SER A 358 -24.33 43.95 -32.39
CA SER A 358 -25.66 44.52 -32.57
C SER A 358 -26.53 43.58 -33.39
N ALA A 359 -27.52 42.97 -32.74
CA ALA A 359 -28.48 42.10 -33.41
C ALA A 359 -29.35 42.94 -34.37
N SER A 360 -29.41 42.57 -35.66
CA SER A 360 -30.27 43.26 -36.62
C SER A 360 -31.74 43.07 -36.25
N SER A 361 -32.48 44.14 -35.96
CA SER A 361 -33.94 44.08 -35.82
C SER A 361 -34.57 43.85 -37.20
N THR A 362 -35.25 42.73 -37.39
CA THR A 362 -36.16 42.55 -38.53
C THR A 362 -37.31 43.54 -38.41
N ASN A 363 -37.37 44.51 -39.31
CA ASN A 363 -38.56 45.36 -39.49
C ASN A 363 -39.73 44.51 -39.98
N SER A 364 -40.78 44.45 -39.17
CA SER A 364 -42.12 44.02 -39.54
C SER A 364 -42.76 45.06 -40.46
N ASN A 365 -43.09 44.68 -41.69
CA ASN A 365 -44.14 45.31 -42.49
C ASN A 365 -44.60 44.29 -43.55
N ASP A 366 -45.60 43.50 -43.21
CA ASP A 366 -46.47 42.91 -44.23
C ASP A 366 -47.92 43.22 -43.85
N ASN A 367 -48.55 43.98 -44.73
CA ASN A 367 -49.90 44.49 -44.62
C ASN A 367 -50.90 43.34 -44.61
N ALA A 368 -51.76 43.33 -43.61
CA ALA A 368 -52.95 42.50 -43.59
C ALA A 368 -53.89 42.90 -44.73
N ASN A 369 -54.11 42.00 -45.69
CA ASN A 369 -55.28 42.01 -46.54
C ASN A 369 -55.87 40.59 -46.59
N THR A 370 -56.63 40.24 -45.55
CA THR A 370 -57.39 38.99 -45.49
C THR A 370 -58.81 39.22 -45.99
N ASN A 371 -59.08 38.76 -47.20
CA ASN A 371 -60.44 38.49 -47.67
C ASN A 371 -60.83 37.08 -47.19
N ALA A 372 -61.93 36.98 -46.47
CA ALA A 372 -62.48 35.75 -45.95
C ALA A 372 -63.09 34.88 -47.05
N ASN A 373 -62.83 33.57 -47.03
CA ASN A 373 -63.89 32.61 -47.30
C ASN A 373 -63.64 31.23 -46.67
N SER A 374 -64.76 30.67 -46.22
CA SER A 374 -64.99 29.45 -45.46
C SER A 374 -64.45 28.15 -46.07
N ASN A 375 -64.05 27.17 -45.25
CA ASN A 375 -64.73 25.87 -45.27
C ASN A 375 -64.50 24.98 -44.04
N LYS A 376 -65.55 24.22 -43.73
CA LYS A 376 -65.79 23.29 -42.63
C LYS A 376 -64.77 22.15 -42.58
N ASN A 377 -64.43 21.70 -41.36
CA ASN A 377 -63.73 20.46 -41.11
C ASN A 377 -64.61 19.50 -40.29
N SER A 378 -64.82 18.30 -40.84
CA SER A 378 -65.42 17.15 -40.18
C SER A 378 -64.50 15.95 -40.38
N ASN A 379 -63.96 15.39 -39.30
CA ASN A 379 -64.07 13.96 -39.01
C ASN A 379 -63.33 13.60 -37.72
N ALA A 380 -64.09 12.97 -36.82
CA ALA A 380 -63.63 12.25 -35.66
C ALA A 380 -63.21 10.83 -36.07
N ASN A 381 -62.18 10.27 -35.44
CA ASN A 381 -61.92 8.85 -35.49
C ASN A 381 -61.80 8.27 -34.06
N LYS A 382 -62.48 7.14 -33.87
CA LYS A 382 -62.75 6.44 -32.61
C LYS A 382 -61.52 5.67 -32.10
N SER A 383 -61.34 5.61 -30.78
CA SER A 383 -60.55 4.58 -30.11
C SER A 383 -61.48 3.51 -29.51
N ASN A 384 -61.05 2.26 -29.64
CA ASN A 384 -61.76 1.05 -29.23
C ASN A 384 -61.25 0.57 -27.87
N LYS A 385 -62.11 -0.17 -27.16
CA LYS A 385 -62.10 -0.50 -25.73
C LYS A 385 -61.65 -1.95 -25.47
N ASN A 386 -61.40 -2.24 -24.19
CA ASN A 386 -61.37 -3.54 -23.46
C ASN A 386 -60.01 -4.25 -23.42
N THR A 387 -59.56 -4.89 -22.32
CA THR A 387 -60.25 -5.63 -21.23
C THR A 387 -59.38 -5.69 -19.96
N GLU A 388 -59.98 -5.66 -18.77
CA GLU A 388 -59.52 -6.35 -17.54
C GLU A 388 -60.76 -6.84 -16.78
N ASP A 389 -60.80 -8.15 -16.51
CA ASP A 389 -61.36 -8.85 -15.35
C ASP A 389 -60.71 -10.25 -15.31
#